data_AF-A0A1H3IBB5-F1
#
_entry.id   AF-A0A1H3IBB5-F1
#
_cell.length_a   1.000
_cell.length_b   1.000
_cell.length_c   1.000
_cell.angle_alpha   90.00
_cell.angle_beta   90.00
_cell.angle_gamma   90.00
#
_symmetry.space_group_name_H-M   'P 1'
#
loop_
_entity.id
_entity.type
_entity.pdbx_description
1 polymer ?
#
loop_
_entity_poly.entity_id
_entity_poly.type
_entity_poly.pdbx_seq_one_letter_code
_entity_poly.pdbx_strand_id
1 'polypeptide(L)'
;MSYQPPKSPTSAPAQSPFNPAWLLAGLVASSIAGVGSLLLVPQFSQVWASFGAELPALTACLQAYPWAPCLLPVAVLAVWVAAPRARRDRWACAFGVFAGMAAIALMLVALYLPIFVLAS
;
A
#
# COMPACT_ATOMS: atom_id res chain seq x y z
N MET A 1 -43.07 32.91 36.23
CA MET A 1 -42.78 32.51 34.84
C MET A 1 -41.28 32.24 34.75
N SER A 2 -40.87 30.98 34.66
CA SER A 2 -39.46 30.60 34.63
C SER A 2 -38.92 30.79 33.21
N TYR A 3 -37.92 31.67 33.06
CA TYR A 3 -37.24 31.90 31.79
C TYR A 3 -36.41 30.67 31.41
N GLN A 4 -36.77 30.02 30.30
CA GLN A 4 -35.96 28.97 29.69
C GLN A 4 -35.07 29.60 28.61
N PRO A 5 -33.73 29.57 28.75
CA PRO A 5 -32.85 30.10 27.71
C PRO A 5 -32.96 29.26 26.43
N PRO A 6 -32.87 29.87 25.24
CA PRO A 6 -32.93 29.15 23.98
C PRO A 6 -31.76 28.17 23.88
N LYS A 7 -32.07 26.88 23.65
CA LYS A 7 -31.06 25.86 23.34
C LYS A 7 -30.32 26.28 22.07
N SER A 8 -29.04 26.58 22.19
CA SER A 8 -28.16 26.81 21.04
C SER A 8 -28.24 25.62 20.10
N PRO A 9 -28.40 25.81 18.78
CA PRO A 9 -28.37 24.70 17.84
C PRO A 9 -27.02 24.00 17.99
N THR A 10 -27.04 22.73 18.40
CA THR A 10 -25.85 21.87 18.41
C THR A 10 -25.30 21.85 16.99
N SER A 11 -24.16 22.51 16.76
CA SER A 11 -23.48 22.51 15.48
C SER A 11 -23.23 21.05 15.06
N ALA A 12 -23.88 20.60 13.98
CA ALA A 12 -23.60 19.30 13.40
C ALA A 12 -22.09 19.20 13.12
N PRO A 13 -21.43 18.06 13.40
CA PRO A 13 -20.00 17.93 13.15
C PRO A 13 -19.75 18.22 11.67
N ALA A 14 -18.88 19.21 11.41
CA ALA A 14 -18.50 19.61 10.07
C ALA A 14 -18.05 18.37 9.29
N GLN A 15 -18.84 17.97 8.30
CA GLN A 15 -18.47 16.87 7.41
C GLN A 15 -17.24 17.33 6.63
N SER A 16 -16.12 16.62 6.79
CA SER A 16 -14.93 16.89 5.99
C SER A 16 -15.31 16.76 4.52
N PRO A 17 -15.02 17.77 3.67
CA PRO A 17 -15.27 17.65 2.24
C PRO A 17 -14.49 16.45 1.71
N PHE A 18 -15.17 15.61 0.93
CA PHE A 18 -14.55 14.49 0.25
C PHE A 18 -13.45 15.01 -0.67
N ASN A 19 -12.21 14.57 -0.44
CA ASN A 19 -11.09 14.97 -1.27
C ASN A 19 -10.52 13.74 -1.98
N PRO A 20 -10.92 13.48 -3.24
CA PRO A 20 -10.53 12.28 -3.97
C PRO A 20 -9.02 12.19 -4.23
N ALA A 21 -8.29 13.32 -4.19
CA ALA A 21 -6.86 13.34 -4.45
C ALA A 21 -6.06 12.51 -3.43
N TRP A 22 -6.50 12.49 -2.16
CA TRP A 22 -5.84 11.69 -1.11
C TRP A 22 -6.01 10.19 -1.35
N LEU A 23 -7.22 9.76 -1.73
CA LEU A 23 -7.48 8.37 -2.08
C LEU A 23 -6.67 7.95 -3.31
N LEU A 24 -6.64 8.81 -4.35
CA LEU A 24 -5.85 8.57 -5.56
C LEU A 24 -4.36 8.44 -5.25
N ALA A 25 -3.80 9.28 -4.38
CA ALA A 25 -2.40 9.18 -3.99
C ALA A 25 -2.06 7.82 -3.34
N GLY A 26 -2.90 7.35 -2.42
CA GLY A 26 -2.74 6.02 -1.80
C GLY A 26 -2.87 4.88 -2.80
N LEU A 27 -3.86 4.95 -3.69
CA LEU A 27 -4.08 3.97 -4.76
C LEU A 27 -2.91 3.92 -5.75
N VAL A 28 -2.44 5.06 -6.23
CA VAL A 28 -1.32 5.13 -7.18
C VAL A 28 -0.05 4.56 -6.54
N ALA A 29 0.29 4.97 -5.31
CA ALA A 29 1.45 4.45 -4.60
C ALA A 29 1.40 2.91 -4.43
N SER A 30 0.26 2.39 -4.00
CA SER A 30 0.05 0.93 -3.84
C SER A 30 0.04 0.18 -5.18
N SER A 31 -0.47 0.80 -6.24
CA SER A 31 -0.52 0.21 -7.58
C SER A 31 0.86 0.12 -8.22
N ILE A 32 1.74 1.10 -7.98
CA ILE A 32 3.13 1.07 -8.43
C ILE A 32 3.84 -0.15 -7.84
N ALA A 33 3.64 -0.46 -6.56
CA ALA A 33 4.18 -1.67 -5.94
C ALA A 33 3.65 -2.96 -6.61
N GLY A 34 2.33 -3.04 -6.85
CA GLY A 34 1.69 -4.17 -7.52
C GLY A 34 2.21 -4.40 -8.95
N VAL A 35 2.11 -3.38 -9.80
CA VAL A 35 2.53 -3.44 -11.20
C VAL A 35 4.04 -3.63 -11.30
N GLY A 36 4.81 -2.92 -10.46
CA GLY A 36 6.26 -3.08 -10.38
C GLY A 36 6.66 -4.53 -10.09
N SER A 37 5.96 -5.20 -9.17
CA SER A 37 6.17 -6.62 -8.87
C SER A 37 6.02 -7.50 -10.11
N LEU A 38 4.87 -7.38 -10.77
CA LEU A 38 4.53 -8.21 -11.92
C LEU A 38 5.48 -8.00 -13.10
N LEU A 39 6.03 -6.80 -13.25
CA LEU A 39 6.96 -6.48 -14.35
C LEU A 39 8.42 -6.82 -14.01
N LEU A 40 8.87 -6.54 -12.78
CA LEU A 40 10.27 -6.72 -12.39
C LEU A 40 10.61 -8.17 -12.05
N VAL A 41 9.76 -8.85 -11.28
CA VAL A 41 10.02 -10.23 -10.84
C VAL A 41 10.34 -11.20 -11.98
N PRO A 42 9.59 -11.23 -13.12
CA PRO A 42 9.94 -12.13 -14.22
C PRO A 42 11.28 -11.77 -14.88
N GLN A 43 11.66 -10.49 -14.96
CA GLN A 43 12.96 -10.09 -15.52
C GLN A 43 14.12 -10.63 -14.66
N PHE A 44 13.98 -10.52 -13.34
CA PHE A 44 14.97 -11.05 -12.41
C PHE A 44 14.99 -12.59 -12.37
N SER A 45 13.86 -13.26 -12.60
CA SER A 45 13.82 -14.74 -12.63
C SER A 45 14.76 -15.35 -13.67
N GLN A 46 14.91 -14.71 -14.83
CA GLN A 46 15.82 -15.16 -15.88
C GLN A 46 17.28 -15.00 -15.46
N VAL A 47 17.59 -13.90 -14.77
CA VAL A 47 18.91 -13.64 -14.20
C VAL A 47 19.24 -14.69 -13.15
N TRP A 48 18.32 -14.97 -12.22
CA TRP A 48 18.53 -15.96 -11.17
C TRP A 48 18.70 -17.39 -11.67
N ALA A 49 17.95 -17.78 -12.70
CA ALA A 49 18.11 -19.08 -13.33
C ALA A 49 19.54 -19.31 -13.86
N SER A 50 20.25 -18.25 -14.25
CA SER A 50 21.64 -18.35 -14.72
C SER A 50 22.67 -18.55 -13.61
N PHE A 51 22.35 -18.15 -12.38
CA PHE A 51 23.26 -18.25 -11.23
C PHE A 51 23.29 -19.64 -10.59
N GLY A 52 22.29 -20.50 -10.86
CA GLY A 52 22.28 -21.91 -10.44
C GLY A 52 22.29 -22.17 -8.92
N ALA A 53 22.20 -21.13 -8.10
CA ALA A 53 22.25 -21.20 -6.64
C ALA A 53 20.84 -21.16 -6.02
N GLU A 54 20.71 -21.69 -4.80
CA GLU A 54 19.47 -21.58 -4.03
C GLU A 54 19.12 -20.12 -3.77
N LEU A 55 17.91 -19.73 -4.18
CA LEU A 55 17.40 -18.37 -3.98
C LEU A 55 17.10 -18.13 -2.50
N PRO A 56 17.41 -16.93 -1.96
CA PRO A 56 16.96 -16.56 -0.62
C PRO A 56 15.45 -16.72 -0.48
N ALA A 57 14.99 -17.19 0.67
CA ALA A 57 13.58 -17.51 0.92
C ALA A 57 12.62 -16.36 0.57
N LEU A 58 13.06 -15.12 0.79
CA LEU A 58 12.29 -13.90 0.49
C LEU A 58 12.11 -13.70 -1.02
N THR A 59 13.16 -13.94 -1.82
CA THR A 59 13.13 -13.90 -3.28
C THR A 59 12.29 -15.03 -3.85
N ALA A 60 12.45 -16.25 -3.32
CA ALA A 60 11.64 -17.41 -3.73
C ALA A 60 10.14 -17.19 -3.46
N CYS A 61 9.80 -16.61 -2.30
CA CYS A 61 8.42 -16.27 -1.96
C CYS A 61 7.84 -15.22 -2.92
N LEU A 62 8.59 -14.16 -3.21
CA LEU A 62 8.17 -13.13 -4.15
C LEU A 62 7.99 -13.69 -5.57
N GLN A 63 8.85 -14.62 -5.98
CA GLN A 63 8.77 -15.28 -7.29
C GLN A 63 7.59 -16.27 -7.38
N ALA A 64 7.24 -16.94 -6.28
CA ALA A 64 6.06 -17.80 -6.20
C ALA A 64 4.75 -16.98 -6.21
N TYR A 65 4.76 -15.79 -5.60
CA TYR A 65 3.58 -14.94 -5.44
C TYR A 65 3.81 -13.49 -5.92
N PRO A 66 4.17 -13.28 -7.20
CA PRO A 66 4.47 -11.94 -7.72
C PRO A 66 3.23 -11.03 -7.73
N TRP A 67 2.03 -11.63 -7.67
CA TRP A 67 0.74 -10.96 -7.60
C TRP A 67 0.37 -10.50 -6.18
N ALA A 68 1.06 -10.95 -5.13
CA ALA A 68 0.71 -10.60 -3.75
C ALA A 68 0.70 -9.07 -3.50
N PRO A 69 1.65 -8.27 -4.02
CA PRO A 69 1.60 -6.82 -3.90
C PRO A 69 0.41 -6.17 -4.62
N CYS A 70 -0.22 -6.84 -5.60
CA CYS A 70 -1.44 -6.35 -6.24
C CYS A 70 -2.65 -6.35 -5.30
N LEU A 71 -2.58 -7.05 -4.16
CA LEU A 71 -3.62 -6.97 -3.13
C LEU A 71 -3.59 -5.65 -2.34
N LEU A 72 -2.47 -4.90 -2.37
CA LEU A 72 -2.36 -3.62 -1.67
C LEU A 72 -3.41 -2.58 -2.10
N PRO A 73 -3.64 -2.29 -3.40
CA PRO A 73 -4.71 -1.37 -3.80
C PRO A 73 -6.10 -1.84 -3.35
N VAL A 74 -6.34 -3.16 -3.34
CA VAL A 74 -7.60 -3.73 -2.82
C VAL A 74 -7.71 -3.48 -1.31
N ALA A 75 -6.62 -3.65 -0.56
CA ALA A 75 -6.57 -3.35 0.87
C ALA A 75 -6.78 -1.86 1.15
N VAL A 76 -6.23 -0.95 0.32
CA VAL A 76 -6.47 0.49 0.42
C VAL A 76 -7.97 0.81 0.26
N LEU A 77 -8.65 0.18 -0.70
CA LEU A 77 -10.10 0.32 -0.87
C LEU A 77 -10.87 -0.24 0.32
N ALA A 78 -10.47 -1.41 0.86
CA ALA A 78 -11.10 -1.99 2.05
C ALA A 78 -10.96 -1.06 3.27
N VAL A 79 -9.78 -0.47 3.49
CA VAL A 79 -9.54 0.53 4.54
C VAL A 79 -10.41 1.76 4.32
N TRP A 80 -10.55 2.22 3.08
CA TRP A 80 -11.39 3.36 2.76
C TRP A 80 -12.87 3.11 3.06
N VAL A 81 -13.38 1.91 2.78
CA VAL A 81 -14.78 1.51 3.07
C VAL A 81 -15.02 1.35 4.57
N ALA A 82 -14.06 0.78 5.30
CA ALA A 82 -14.19 0.53 6.74
C ALA A 82 -13.94 1.78 7.62
N ALA A 83 -13.21 2.78 7.11
CA ALA A 83 -12.83 3.94 7.91
C ALA A 83 -13.99 4.94 8.13
N PRO A 84 -13.99 5.69 9.25
CA PRO A 84 -15.00 6.70 9.54
C PRO A 84 -15.06 7.77 8.44
N ARG A 85 -16.27 8.11 7.95
CA ARG A 85 -16.48 9.06 6.84
C ARG A 85 -15.71 10.38 6.98
N ALA A 86 -15.53 10.88 8.20
CA ALA A 86 -14.82 12.13 8.46
C ALA A 86 -13.31 12.08 8.14
N ARG A 87 -12.69 10.88 8.12
CA ARG A 87 -11.24 10.72 7.94
C ARG A 87 -10.83 9.64 6.93
N ARG A 88 -11.80 8.98 6.28
CA ARG A 88 -11.57 7.83 5.39
C ARG A 88 -10.47 8.08 4.34
N ASP A 89 -10.44 9.26 3.72
CA ASP A 89 -9.51 9.56 2.61
C ASP A 89 -8.07 9.68 3.15
N ARG A 90 -7.89 10.26 4.35
CA ARG A 90 -6.58 10.39 5.00
C ARG A 90 -6.04 9.05 5.47
N TRP A 91 -6.90 8.20 6.02
CA TRP A 91 -6.53 6.84 6.44
C TRP A 91 -6.15 5.97 5.23
N ALA A 92 -6.96 6.01 4.17
CA ALA A 92 -6.67 5.29 2.93
C ALA A 92 -5.35 5.77 2.29
N CYS A 93 -5.11 7.09 2.26
CA CYS A 93 -3.85 7.63 1.78
C CYS A 93 -2.66 7.19 2.64
N ALA A 94 -2.74 7.38 3.96
CA ALA A 94 -1.64 7.04 4.85
C ALA A 94 -1.30 5.55 4.72
N PHE A 95 -2.31 4.68 4.82
CA PHE A 95 -2.13 3.25 4.64
C PHE A 95 -1.54 2.92 3.26
N GLY A 96 -2.11 3.45 2.16
CA GLY A 96 -1.63 3.15 0.81
C GLY A 96 -0.20 3.62 0.55
N VAL A 97 0.19 4.78 1.06
CA VAL A 97 1.56 5.30 0.93
C VAL A 97 2.54 4.49 1.77
N PHE A 98 2.26 4.28 3.06
CA PHE A 98 3.17 3.53 3.93
C PHE A 98 3.29 2.06 3.52
N ALA A 99 2.18 1.41 3.22
CA ALA A 99 2.17 0.02 2.79
C ALA A 99 2.78 -0.15 1.39
N GLY A 100 2.51 0.80 0.47
CA GLY A 100 3.15 0.83 -0.85
C GLY A 100 4.67 1.01 -0.75
N MET A 101 5.14 1.96 0.05
CA MET A 101 6.58 2.16 0.30
C MET A 101 7.23 0.92 0.93
N ALA A 102 6.60 0.32 1.94
CA ALA A 102 7.11 -0.89 2.57
C ALA A 102 7.19 -2.06 1.57
N ALA A 103 6.19 -2.21 0.70
CA ALA A 103 6.19 -3.24 -0.35
C ALA A 103 7.29 -3.01 -1.38
N ILE A 104 7.51 -1.76 -1.82
CA ILE A 104 8.62 -1.42 -2.72
C ILE A 104 9.96 -1.72 -2.05
N ALA A 105 10.15 -1.30 -0.79
CA ALA A 105 11.38 -1.57 -0.06
C ALA A 105 11.64 -3.08 0.09
N LEU A 106 10.62 -3.86 0.46
CA LEU A 106 10.71 -5.32 0.54
C LEU A 106 11.04 -5.94 -0.81
N MET A 107 10.47 -5.45 -1.90
CA MET A 107 10.77 -5.92 -3.25
C MET A 107 12.21 -5.61 -3.65
N LEU A 108 12.70 -4.40 -3.38
CA LEU A 108 14.10 -4.04 -3.62
C LEU A 108 15.03 -4.93 -2.81
N VAL A 109 14.73 -5.17 -1.54
CA VAL A 109 15.51 -6.12 -0.72
C VAL A 109 15.44 -7.52 -1.33
N ALA A 110 14.25 -8.04 -1.64
CA ALA A 110 14.10 -9.38 -2.23
C ALA A 110 14.86 -9.55 -3.55
N LEU A 111 14.91 -8.50 -4.38
CA LEU A 111 15.54 -8.55 -5.70
C LEU A 111 17.03 -8.18 -5.68
N TYR A 112 17.51 -7.35 -4.75
CA TYR A 112 18.91 -6.93 -4.73
C TYR A 112 19.75 -7.66 -3.70
N LEU A 113 19.17 -8.11 -2.58
CA LEU A 113 19.89 -8.87 -1.57
C LEU A 113 20.64 -10.09 -2.14
N PRO A 114 20.07 -10.91 -3.05
CA PRO A 114 20.78 -12.07 -3.57
C PRO A 114 21.99 -11.67 -4.42
N ILE A 115 21.98 -10.50 -5.07
CA ILE A 115 23.13 -10.00 -5.84
C ILE A 115 24.32 -9.79 -4.90
N PHE A 116 24.07 -9.17 -3.74
CA PHE A 116 25.13 -8.91 -2.75
C PHE A 116 25.64 -10.17 -2.08
N VAL A 117 24.77 -11.16 -1.84
CA VAL A 117 25.17 -12.45 -1.25
C VAL A 117 25.94 -13.32 -2.24
N LEU A 118 25.58 -13.30 -3.52
CA LEU A 118 26.29 -14.08 -4.56
C LEU A 118 27.61 -13.44 -5.01
N ALA A 119 27.78 -12.13 -4.78
CA ALA A 119 29.01 -11.41 -5.13
C ALA A 119 30.11 -11.50 -4.05
N SER A 120 29.83 -12.13 -2.90
CA SER A 120 30.77 -12.36 -1.79
C SER A 120 31.23 -13.80 -1.73
#